data_AF-A0A090S348-F1
#
_entry.id   AF-A0A090S348-F1
#
_cell.length_a   1.000
_cell.length_b   1.000
_cell.length_c   1.000
_cell.angle_alpha   90.00
_cell.angle_beta   90.00
_cell.angle_gamma   90.00
#
_symmetry.space_group_name_H-M   'P 1'
#
loop_
_entity.id
_entity.type
_entity.pdbx_description
1 polymer ?
#
loop_
_entity_poly.entity_id
_entity_poly.type
_entity_poly.pdbx_seq_one_letter_code
_entity_poly.pdbx_strand_id
1 'polypeptide(L)'
;MLNHAHVRIDILRVKTSERVRSLLDLISIASVSFVAIYVATKAITVLEKSIKSGALANTALETPLIIPQSIWFAGWIWFAISSTGLLIVGVYLFFKKRPEEVDSIIGVRAEA
;
A
#
# COMPACT_ATOMS: atom_id res chain seq x y z
N MET A 1 26.65 14.44 -6.46
CA MET A 1 26.39 13.43 -7.51
C MET A 1 24.98 12.91 -7.34
N LEU A 2 23.99 13.57 -7.94
CA LEU A 2 22.61 13.06 -8.04
C LEU A 2 21.95 13.75 -9.23
N ASN A 3 22.58 13.58 -10.39
CA ASN A 3 22.15 14.20 -11.61
C ASN A 3 21.78 13.11 -12.61
N HIS A 4 20.54 13.18 -13.09
CA HIS A 4 20.05 12.59 -14.34
C HIS A 4 19.52 11.14 -14.35
N ALA A 5 18.58 10.80 -13.45
CA ALA A 5 17.62 9.72 -13.73
C ALA A 5 16.14 10.16 -13.66
N HIS A 6 15.82 11.14 -12.81
CA HIS A 6 14.43 11.55 -12.54
C HIS A 6 13.90 12.72 -13.40
N VAL A 7 14.74 13.37 -14.21
CA VAL A 7 14.36 14.54 -15.03
C VAL A 7 13.18 14.26 -15.99
N ARG A 8 13.05 13.02 -16.50
CA ARG A 8 11.93 12.67 -17.40
C ARG A 8 10.58 12.64 -16.68
N ILE A 9 10.55 12.26 -15.39
CA ILE A 9 9.35 12.29 -14.56
C ILE A 9 9.04 13.74 -14.14
N ASP A 10 10.06 14.56 -13.89
CA ASP A 10 9.87 15.98 -13.57
C ASP A 10 9.20 16.77 -14.71
N ILE A 11 9.56 16.52 -15.97
CA ILE A 11 8.94 17.22 -17.11
C ILE A 11 7.44 16.86 -17.22
N LEU A 12 7.08 15.59 -17.00
CA LEU A 12 5.68 15.17 -16.90
C LEU A 12 4.99 15.86 -15.72
N ARG A 13 5.65 15.96 -14.57
CA ARG A 13 5.14 16.66 -13.38
C ARG A 13 4.94 18.17 -13.57
N VAL A 14 5.72 18.82 -14.44
CA VAL A 14 5.63 20.27 -14.73
C VAL A 14 4.61 20.59 -15.83
N LYS A 15 4.40 19.68 -16.81
CA LYS A 15 3.41 19.87 -17.89
C LYS A 15 2.01 19.36 -17.56
N THR A 16 1.87 18.53 -16.53
CA THR A 16 0.59 17.90 -16.19
C THR A 16 -0.19 18.79 -15.23
N SER A 17 -1.42 19.15 -15.59
CA SER A 17 -2.34 19.91 -14.73
C SER A 17 -2.50 19.23 -13.37
N GLU A 18 -2.58 20.01 -12.29
CA GLU A 18 -2.75 19.52 -10.91
C GLU A 18 -3.85 18.46 -10.77
N ARG A 19 -4.93 18.59 -11.56
CA ARG A 19 -6.04 17.63 -11.58
C ARG A 19 -5.63 16.25 -12.07
N VAL A 20 -4.80 16.19 -13.12
CA VAL A 20 -4.34 14.92 -13.69
C VAL A 20 -3.30 14.27 -12.77
N ARG A 21 -2.42 15.05 -12.12
CA ARG A 21 -1.52 14.52 -11.10
C ARG A 21 -2.30 13.90 -9.94
N SER A 22 -3.28 14.62 -9.39
CA SER A 22 -4.11 14.12 -8.30
C SER A 22 -4.88 12.85 -8.68
N LEU A 23 -5.36 12.75 -9.93
CA LEU A 23 -6.00 11.53 -10.44
C LEU A 23 -5.02 10.34 -10.51
N LEU A 24 -3.79 10.57 -10.98
CA LEU A 24 -2.75 9.53 -11.04
C LEU A 24 -2.33 9.06 -9.64
N ASP A 25 -2.25 9.97 -8.67
CA ASP A 25 -1.96 9.65 -7.28
C ASP A 25 -3.09 8.81 -6.67
N LEU A 26 -4.35 9.15 -6.95
CA LEU A 26 -5.52 8.35 -6.57
C LEU A 26 -5.51 6.93 -7.16
N ILE A 27 -5.19 6.80 -8.45
CA ILE A 27 -5.09 5.50 -9.11
C ILE A 27 -3.97 4.67 -8.49
N SER A 28 -2.86 5.31 -8.15
CA SER A 28 -1.71 4.66 -7.52
C SER A 28 -2.09 4.10 -6.15
N ILE A 29 -2.67 4.92 -5.26
CA ILE A 29 -3.06 4.46 -3.93
C ILE A 29 -4.23 3.46 -3.98
N ALA A 30 -5.14 3.58 -4.95
CA ALA A 30 -6.20 2.61 -5.19
C ALA A 30 -5.62 1.24 -5.56
N SER A 31 -4.62 1.21 -6.44
CA SER A 31 -3.94 -0.02 -6.86
C SER A 31 -3.22 -0.70 -5.69
N VAL A 32 -2.51 0.08 -4.87
CA VAL A 32 -1.85 -0.43 -3.65
C VAL A 32 -2.88 -1.01 -2.68
N SER A 33 -3.97 -0.28 -2.44
CA SER A 33 -5.02 -0.73 -1.53
C SER A 33 -5.72 -2.00 -2.01
N PHE A 34 -5.98 -2.10 -3.32
CA PHE A 34 -6.56 -3.28 -3.92
C PHE A 34 -5.68 -4.51 -3.73
N VAL A 35 -4.38 -4.40 -4.03
CA VAL A 35 -3.42 -5.50 -3.85
C VAL A 35 -3.32 -5.90 -2.38
N ALA A 36 -3.24 -4.94 -1.47
CA ALA A 36 -3.17 -5.21 -0.04
C ALA A 36 -4.40 -5.99 0.47
N ILE A 37 -5.61 -5.58 0.09
CA ILE A 37 -6.86 -6.26 0.45
C ILE A 37 -6.91 -7.67 -0.16
N TYR A 38 -6.51 -7.81 -1.42
CA TYR A 38 -6.49 -9.10 -2.10
C TYR A 38 -5.56 -10.09 -1.40
N VAL A 39 -4.34 -9.64 -1.06
CA VAL A 39 -3.38 -10.47 -0.32
C VAL A 39 -3.90 -10.81 1.06
N ALA A 40 -4.45 -9.85 1.82
CA ALA A 40 -5.03 -10.10 3.14
C ALA A 40 -6.14 -11.18 3.08
N THR A 41 -6.99 -11.14 2.05
CA THR A 41 -8.06 -12.13 1.84
C THR A 41 -7.48 -13.53 1.59
N LYS A 42 -6.43 -13.64 0.78
CA LYS A 42 -5.77 -14.93 0.53
C LYS A 42 -4.94 -15.40 1.73
N ALA A 43 -4.41 -14.49 2.53
CA ALA A 43 -3.63 -14.83 3.72
C ALA A 43 -4.48 -15.54 4.79
N ILE A 44 -5.80 -15.29 4.84
CA ILE A 44 -6.74 -16.03 5.70
C ILE A 44 -6.71 -17.52 5.37
N THR A 45 -6.79 -17.89 4.10
CA THR A 45 -6.82 -19.31 3.70
C THR A 45 -5.49 -20.00 3.96
N VAL A 46 -4.37 -19.27 3.87
CA VAL A 46 -3.04 -19.78 4.22
C VAL A 46 -2.92 -20.03 5.72
N LEU A 47 -3.45 -19.13 6.56
CA LEU A 47 -3.45 -19.30 8.02
C LEU A 47 -4.34 -20.48 8.43
N GLU A 48 -5.54 -20.59 7.86
CA GLU A 48 -6.45 -21.71 8.10
C GLU A 48 -5.82 -23.06 7.72
N LYS A 49 -5.12 -23.10 6.57
CA LYS A 49 -4.40 -24.30 6.12
C LYS A 49 -3.23 -24.64 7.06
N SER A 50 -2.51 -23.64 7.58
CA SER A 50 -1.43 -23.85 8.55
C SER A 50 -1.93 -24.42 9.87
N ILE A 51 -3.07 -23.94 10.36
CA ILE A 51 -3.71 -24.44 11.59
C ILE A 51 -4.20 -25.88 11.39
N LYS A 52 -4.89 -26.18 10.28
CA LYS A 52 -5.42 -27.52 9.98
C LYS A 52 -4.33 -28.56 9.71
N SER A 53 -3.23 -28.15 9.09
CA SER A 53 -2.09 -29.02 8.77
C SER A 53 -1.18 -29.29 9.97
N GLY A 54 -1.34 -28.55 11.07
CA GLY A 54 -0.34 -28.52 12.15
C GLY A 54 1.05 -28.22 11.58
N ALA A 55 1.16 -27.27 10.66
CA ALA A 55 2.39 -27.07 9.88
C ALA A 55 3.60 -26.80 10.80
N LEU A 56 4.47 -27.81 10.92
CA LEU A 56 5.77 -27.72 11.58
C LEU A 56 6.82 -27.34 10.53
N ALA A 57 7.85 -26.62 10.91
CA ALA A 57 8.98 -26.39 10.01
C ALA A 57 9.60 -27.75 9.59
N ASN A 58 10.00 -27.90 8.31
CA ASN A 58 10.66 -29.11 7.77
C ASN A 58 12.08 -29.35 8.35
N THR A 59 12.45 -28.64 9.40
CA THR A 59 13.74 -28.74 10.08
C THR A 59 13.56 -29.56 11.37
N ALA A 60 14.63 -30.20 11.85
CA ALA A 60 14.62 -31.14 12.99
C ALA A 60 14.07 -30.57 14.33
N LEU A 61 13.72 -29.29 14.37
CA LEU A 61 13.21 -28.58 15.55
C LEU A 61 11.67 -28.48 15.60
N GLU A 62 10.94 -28.89 14.55
CA GLU A 62 9.46 -28.94 14.50
C GLU A 62 8.76 -27.70 15.11
N THR A 63 9.31 -26.51 14.88
CA THR A 63 8.76 -25.31 15.48
C THR A 63 7.41 -24.95 14.83
N PRO A 64 6.38 -24.59 15.63
CA PRO A 64 5.07 -24.25 15.10
C PRO A 64 5.15 -23.02 14.20
N LEU A 65 4.80 -23.17 12.91
CA LEU A 65 4.84 -22.05 11.95
C LEU A 65 3.77 -20.98 12.22
N ILE A 66 2.81 -21.27 13.11
CA ILE A 66 1.66 -20.42 13.41
C ILE A 66 2.09 -19.06 13.98
N ILE A 67 3.11 -19.02 14.84
CA ILE A 67 3.55 -17.76 15.47
C ILE A 67 4.04 -16.76 14.40
N PRO A 68 5.06 -17.04 13.58
CA PRO A 68 5.51 -16.11 12.55
C PRO A 68 4.43 -15.86 11.49
N GLN A 69 3.64 -16.88 11.12
CA GLN A 69 2.57 -16.74 10.14
C GLN A 69 1.46 -15.80 10.60
N SER A 70 1.12 -15.82 11.89
CA SER A 70 0.11 -14.94 12.48
C SER A 70 0.58 -13.47 12.54
N ILE A 71 1.85 -13.22 12.85
CA ILE A 71 2.46 -11.88 12.83
C ILE A 71 2.47 -11.33 11.40
N TRP A 72 2.87 -12.15 10.44
CA TRP A 72 2.86 -11.78 9.02
C TRP A 72 1.44 -11.46 8.53
N PHE A 73 0.45 -12.27 8.90
CA PHE A 73 -0.96 -12.03 8.57
C PHE A 73 -1.48 -10.72 9.16
N ALA A 74 -1.15 -10.43 10.43
CA ALA A 74 -1.50 -9.17 11.08
C ALA A 74 -0.92 -7.95 10.33
N GLY A 75 0.32 -8.07 9.83
CA GLY A 75 0.95 -7.04 9.00
C GLY A 75 0.15 -6.73 7.72
N TRP A 76 -0.36 -7.75 7.03
CA TRP A 76 -1.19 -7.56 5.84
C TRP A 76 -2.54 -6.91 6.14
N ILE A 77 -3.19 -7.29 7.26
CA ILE A 77 -4.43 -6.63 7.70
C ILE A 77 -4.16 -5.15 7.97
N TRP A 78 -3.14 -4.86 8.77
CA TRP A 78 -2.79 -3.48 9.11
C TRP A 78 -2.47 -2.64 7.88
N PHE A 79 -1.72 -3.20 6.93
CA PHE A 79 -1.36 -2.54 5.69
C PHE A 79 -2.60 -2.25 4.83
N ALA A 80 -3.51 -3.23 4.69
CA ALA A 80 -4.76 -3.04 3.97
C ALA A 80 -5.66 -1.97 4.60
N ILE A 81 -5.74 -1.91 5.93
CA ILE A 81 -6.49 -0.86 6.64
C ILE A 81 -5.87 0.52 6.38
N SER A 82 -4.55 0.63 6.51
CA SER A 82 -3.83 1.89 6.33
C SER A 82 -3.91 2.41 4.90
N SER A 83 -3.72 1.54 3.89
CA SER A 83 -3.84 1.90 2.48
C SER A 83 -5.27 2.31 2.11
N THR A 84 -6.27 1.62 2.67
CA THR A 84 -7.69 1.94 2.44
C THR A 84 -8.03 3.29 3.08
N GLY A 85 -7.55 3.55 4.29
CA GLY A 85 -7.70 4.84 4.96
C GLY A 85 -7.12 5.99 4.11
N LEU A 86 -5.91 5.82 3.58
CA LEU A 86 -5.27 6.82 2.72
C LEU A 86 -6.04 7.02 1.40
N LEU A 87 -6.55 5.94 0.80
CA LEU A 87 -7.41 6.02 -0.38
C LEU A 87 -8.70 6.80 -0.10
N ILE A 88 -9.39 6.54 1.02
CA ILE A 88 -10.62 7.25 1.40
C ILE A 88 -10.34 8.75 1.57
N VAL A 89 -9.27 9.10 2.28
CA VAL A 89 -8.85 10.51 2.45
C VAL A 89 -8.57 11.16 1.10
N GLY A 90 -7.90 10.44 0.18
CA GLY A 90 -7.62 10.96 -1.15
C GLY A 90 -8.86 11.21 -1.97
N VAL A 91 -9.77 10.24 -1.98
CA VAL A 91 -11.04 10.38 -2.69
C VAL A 91 -11.82 11.57 -2.12
N TYR A 92 -11.90 11.71 -0.80
CA TYR A 92 -12.57 12.83 -0.15
C TYR A 92 -11.97 14.19 -0.54
N LEU A 93 -10.64 14.33 -0.52
CA LEU A 93 -9.96 15.58 -0.86
C LEU A 93 -10.10 15.93 -2.36
N PHE A 94 -10.09 14.93 -3.24
CA PHE A 94 -10.31 15.12 -4.68
C PHE A 94 -11.72 15.68 -4.97
N PHE A 95 -12.76 15.15 -4.32
CA PHE A 95 -14.12 15.64 -4.49
C PHE A 95 -14.34 17.05 -3.91
N LYS A 96 -13.57 17.46 -2.90
CA LYS A 96 -13.67 18.80 -2.29
C LYS A 96 -13.07 19.92 -3.15
N LYS A 97 -12.48 19.62 -4.33
CA LYS A 97 -11.82 20.60 -5.23
C LYS A 97 -10.76 21.48 -4.54
N ARG A 98 -10.10 20.98 -3.49
CA ARG A 98 -8.95 21.61 -2.83
C ARG A 98 -7.68 20.80 -3.15
N PRO A 99 -7.19 20.81 -4.40
CA PRO A 99 -6.04 20.00 -4.81
C PRO A 99 -4.77 20.33 -4.01
N GLU A 100 -4.68 21.55 -3.45
CA GLU A 100 -3.58 21.98 -2.58
C GLU A 100 -3.48 21.19 -1.27
N GLU A 101 -4.59 20.68 -0.71
CA GLU A 101 -4.56 19.86 0.52
C GLU A 101 -4.33 18.37 0.25
N VAL A 102 -4.60 17.89 -0.97
CA VAL A 102 -4.29 16.50 -1.37
C VAL A 102 -2.78 16.26 -1.34
N ASP A 103 -2.00 17.23 -1.82
CA ASP A 103 -0.54 17.15 -1.87
C ASP A 103 0.11 17.26 -0.48
N SER A 104 -0.58 17.84 0.52
CA SER A 104 -0.02 17.95 1.88
C SER A 104 -0.27 16.71 2.76
N ILE A 105 -1.29 15.91 2.45
CA ILE A 105 -1.66 14.71 3.24
C ILE A 105 -1.28 13.42 2.51
N ILE A 106 -1.32 13.41 1.17
CA ILE A 106 -1.13 12.22 0.33
C ILE A 106 0.01 12.39 -0.65
N GLY A 107 0.32 13.63 -1.03
CA GLY A 107 1.64 13.94 -1.55
C GLY A 107 2.62 13.54 -0.45
N VAL A 108 3.22 12.36 -0.64
CA VAL A 108 4.46 11.95 -0.01
C VAL A 108 5.27 13.22 0.02
N ARG A 109 5.45 13.79 1.22
CA ARG A 109 6.22 14.99 1.47
C ARG A 109 7.48 14.76 0.64
N ALA A 110 7.57 15.43 -0.50
CA ALA A 110 8.75 15.34 -1.33
C ALA A 110 9.74 16.07 -0.45
N GLU A 111 10.47 15.29 0.36
CA GLU A 111 11.47 15.82 1.26
C GLU A 111 12.41 16.63 0.39
N ALA A 112 12.29 17.95 0.54
CA ALA A 112 13.21 18.93 0.01
C ALA A 112 14.49 18.88 0.83
#